data_AF-A0A537N7Q2-F1
#
_entry.id   AF-A0A537N7Q2-F1
#
_cell.length_a   1.000
_cell.length_b   1.000
_cell.length_c   1.000
_cell.angle_alpha   90.00
_cell.angle_beta   90.00
_cell.angle_gamma   90.00
#
_symmetry.space_group_name_H-M   'P 1'
#
loop_
_entity.id
_entity.type
_entity.pdbx_description
1 polymer ?
#
loop_
_entity_poly.entity_id
_entity_poly.type
_entity_poly.pdbx_seq_one_letter_code
_entity_poly.pdbx_strand_id
1 'polypeptide(L)' 'AYAAQATVMENANAIAAKALRTCGGQAMLKNLALERIYRDSRCGSLMLPWTTEICLDRIGREALYEPGEKDD' A
#
# COMPACT_ATOMS: atom_id res chain seq x y z
N ALA A 1 11.98 -2.44 -7.44
CA ALA A 1 10.52 -2.67 -7.54
C ALA A 1 9.81 -2.58 -6.17
N TYR A 2 10.37 -3.16 -5.10
CA TYR A 2 9.78 -3.17 -3.75
C TYR A 2 9.43 -1.78 -3.21
N ALA A 3 10.37 -0.82 -3.30
CA ALA A 3 10.15 0.52 -2.77
C ALA A 3 8.96 1.23 -3.44
N ALA A 4 8.84 1.08 -4.77
CA ALA A 4 7.70 1.61 -5.51
C ALA A 4 6.39 0.95 -5.07
N GLN A 5 6.37 -0.37 -4.88
CA GLN A 5 5.16 -1.06 -4.45
C GLN A 5 4.72 -0.65 -3.03
N ALA A 6 5.63 -0.72 -2.06
CA ALA A 6 5.34 -0.30 -0.68
C ALA A 6 4.83 1.15 -0.64
N THR A 7 5.47 2.05 -1.41
CA THR A 7 5.06 3.45 -1.50
C THR A 7 3.67 3.60 -2.09
N VAL A 8 3.37 2.95 -3.22
CA VAL A 8 2.08 3.09 -3.90
C VAL A 8 0.94 2.52 -3.05
N MET A 9 1.13 1.35 -2.44
CA MET A 9 0.10 0.69 -1.63
C MET A 9 -0.33 1.55 -0.44
N GLU A 10 0.63 2.08 0.32
CA GLU A 10 0.33 2.94 1.48
C GLU A 10 -0.26 4.29 1.06
N ASN A 11 0.33 4.95 0.07
CA ASN A 11 -0.10 6.29 -0.33
C ASN A 11 -1.45 6.27 -1.06
N ALA A 12 -1.77 5.24 -1.84
CA ALA A 12 -3.07 5.11 -2.48
C ALA A 12 -4.20 5.09 -1.44
N ASN A 13 -4.03 4.34 -0.34
CA ASN A 13 -5.01 4.30 0.73
C ASN A 13 -5.11 5.65 1.48
N ALA A 14 -3.97 6.29 1.77
CA ALA A 14 -3.93 7.59 2.41
C ALA A 14 -4.67 8.67 1.58
N ILE A 15 -4.49 8.67 0.26
CA ILE A 15 -5.18 9.58 -0.66
C ILE A 15 -6.69 9.27 -0.67
N ALA A 16 -7.08 7.99 -0.78
CA ALA A 16 -8.48 7.59 -0.80
C ALA A 16 -9.20 7.97 0.51
N ALA A 17 -8.56 7.76 1.66
CA ALA A 17 -9.08 8.17 2.97
C ALA A 17 -9.26 9.69 3.07
N LYS A 18 -8.30 10.47 2.53
CA LYS A 18 -8.40 11.92 2.47
C LYS A 18 -9.59 12.36 1.60
N ALA A 19 -9.76 11.76 0.43
CA ALA A 19 -10.89 12.05 -0.46
C ALA A 19 -12.24 11.73 0.19
N LEU A 20 -12.37 10.59 0.88
CA LEU A 20 -13.57 10.24 1.65
C LEU A 20 -13.90 11.32 2.70
N ARG A 21 -12.90 11.77 3.46
CA ARG A 21 -13.07 12.82 4.48
C ARG A 21 -13.47 14.16 3.85
N THR A 22 -12.87 14.54 2.74
CA THR A 22 -13.19 15.79 2.03
C THR A 22 -14.61 15.81 1.49
N CYS A 23 -15.09 14.68 0.94
CA CYS A 23 -16.43 14.58 0.35
C CYS A 23 -17.54 14.25 1.38
N GLY A 24 -17.18 13.84 2.60
CA GLY A 24 -18.14 13.52 3.66
C GLY A 24 -19.13 12.42 3.23
N GLY A 25 -20.41 12.58 3.60
CA GLY A 25 -21.46 11.59 3.28
C GLY A 25 -21.69 11.36 1.79
N GLN A 26 -21.38 12.35 0.93
CA GLN A 26 -21.49 12.20 -0.53
C GLN A 26 -20.53 11.13 -1.07
N ALA A 27 -19.42 10.87 -0.38
CA ALA A 27 -18.45 9.87 -0.79
C ALA A 27 -18.98 8.42 -0.77
N MET A 28 -20.12 8.19 -0.09
CA MET A 28 -20.80 6.90 -0.02
C MET A 28 -21.82 6.70 -1.16
N LEU A 29 -22.16 7.76 -1.89
CA LEU A 29 -23.07 7.68 -3.02
C LEU A 29 -22.37 7.06 -4.23
N LYS A 30 -23.10 6.26 -5.01
CA LYS A 30 -22.52 5.52 -6.15
C LYS A 30 -22.15 6.40 -7.35
N ASN A 31 -22.54 7.68 -7.35
CA ASN A 31 -22.08 8.65 -8.35
C ASN A 31 -20.58 9.00 -8.18
N LEU A 32 -20.02 8.80 -6.98
CA LEU A 32 -18.60 8.94 -6.69
C LEU A 32 -18.02 7.55 -6.38
N ALA A 33 -16.98 7.12 -7.10
CA ALA A 33 -16.37 5.81 -6.87
C ALA A 33 -15.48 5.74 -5.60
N LEU A 34 -15.55 6.73 -4.70
CA LEU A 34 -14.59 6.92 -3.62
C LEU A 34 -14.61 5.80 -2.57
N GLU A 35 -15.80 5.33 -2.17
CA GLU A 35 -15.90 4.18 -1.24
C GLU A 35 -15.25 2.92 -1.79
N ARG A 36 -15.42 2.69 -3.11
CA ARG A 36 -14.87 1.51 -3.79
C ARG A 36 -13.35 1.61 -3.83
N ILE A 37 -12.83 2.77 -4.24
CA ILE A 37 -11.38 3.02 -4.30
C ILE A 37 -10.74 2.87 -2.92
N TYR A 38 -11.39 3.35 -1.84
CA TYR A 38 -10.87 3.15 -0.49
C TYR A 38 -10.78 1.67 -0.11
N ARG A 39 -11.81 0.87 -0.41
CA ARG A 39 -11.77 -0.59 -0.17
C ARG A 39 -10.69 -1.27 -1.00
N ASP A 40 -10.62 -0.98 -2.29
CA ASP A 40 -9.65 -1.58 -3.22
C ASP A 40 -8.20 -1.22 -2.80
N SER A 41 -7.95 0.05 -2.46
CA SER A 41 -6.62 0.50 -2.03
C SER A 41 -6.16 -0.16 -0.74
N ARG A 42 -7.09 -0.51 0.18
CA ARG A 42 -6.73 -1.21 1.41
C ARG A 42 -6.25 -2.63 1.14
N CYS A 43 -6.93 -3.32 0.21
CA CYS A 43 -6.54 -4.66 -0.22
C CYS A 43 -5.15 -4.69 -0.88
N GLY A 44 -4.73 -3.62 -1.57
CA GLY A 44 -3.44 -3.55 -2.25
C GLY A 44 -2.23 -3.93 -1.38
N SER A 45 -2.19 -3.44 -0.14
CA SER A 45 -1.13 -3.73 0.84
C SER A 45 -1.05 -5.20 1.30
N LEU A 46 -2.13 -5.97 1.09
CA LEU A 46 -2.31 -7.34 1.59
C LEU A 46 -2.20 -8.39 0.47
N MET A 47 -1.98 -7.98 -0.78
CA MET A 47 -1.93 -8.91 -1.91
C MET A 47 -0.54 -9.55 -2.06
N LEU A 48 -0.50 -10.88 -2.02
CA LEU A 48 0.69 -11.64 -2.35
C LEU A 48 1.04 -11.52 -3.85
N PRO A 49 2.33 -11.61 -4.23
CA PRO A 49 3.50 -11.82 -3.37
C PRO A 49 4.15 -10.52 -2.86
N TRP A 50 3.47 -9.37 -3.00
CA TRP A 50 4.05 -8.04 -2.77
C TRP A 50 3.34 -7.29 -1.64
N THR A 51 3.06 -7.95 -0.52
CA THR A 51 2.51 -7.22 0.63
C THR A 51 3.49 -6.12 1.06
N THR A 52 2.99 -5.04 1.67
CA THR A 52 3.85 -3.92 2.11
C THR A 52 4.98 -4.42 3.02
N GLU A 53 4.65 -5.31 3.96
CA GLU A 53 5.61 -5.93 4.88
C GLU A 53 6.69 -6.72 4.15
N ILE A 54 6.33 -7.60 3.20
CA ILE A 54 7.30 -8.38 2.41
C ILE A 54 8.19 -7.44 1.59
N CYS A 55 7.64 -6.37 1.02
CA CYS A 55 8.42 -5.40 0.28
C CYS A 55 9.44 -4.69 1.17
N LEU A 56 9.03 -4.25 2.37
CA LEU A 56 9.92 -3.59 3.32
C LEU A 56 11.00 -4.52 3.86
N ASP A 57 10.64 -5.77 4.19
CA ASP A 57 11.58 -6.80 4.64
C ASP A 57 12.66 -7.07 3.60
N ARG A 58 12.27 -7.25 2.33
CA ARG A 58 13.22 -7.46 1.23
C ARG A 58 14.12 -6.25 0.99
N ILE A 59 13.60 -5.03 1.04
CA ILE A 59 14.41 -3.82 0.94
C ILE A 59 15.44 -3.78 2.08
N GLY A 60 15.01 -4.07 3.31
CA GLY A 60 15.89 -4.10 4.47
C GLY A 60 17.01 -5.12 4.31
N ARG A 61 16.67 -6.35 3.91
CA ARG A 61 17.66 -7.41 3.68
C ARG A 61 18.64 -7.06 2.57
N GLU A 62 18.14 -6.61 1.41
CA GLU A 62 18.98 -6.22 0.27
C GLU A 62 19.85 -4.98 0.55
N ALA A 63 19.47 -4.14 1.52
CA ALA A 63 20.24 -2.96 1.91
C ALA A 63 21.31 -3.23 2.99
N LEU A 64 21.12 -4.28 3.80
CA LEU A 64 21.98 -4.59 4.95
C LEU A 64 22.91 -5.80 4.73
N TYR A 65 22.57 -6.70 3.81
CA TYR A 65 23.30 -7.94 3.56
C TYR A 65 23.71 -8.05 2.10
N GLU A 66 24.93 -8.57 1.87
CA GLU A 66 25.38 -8.99 0.56
C GLU A 66 24.67 -10.28 0.10
N PRO A 67 24.63 -10.57 -1.21
CA PRO A 67 24.02 -11.80 -1.72
C PRO A 67 24.61 -13.06 -1.10
N GLY A 68 23.78 -13.78 -0.33
CA GLY A 68 24.17 -15.03 0.35
C GLY A 68 24.69 -14.86 1.77
N GLU A 69 24.84 -13.63 2.25
CA GLU A 69 25.23 -13.32 3.62
C GLU A 69 24.12 -13.71 4.62
N LYS A 70 24.55 -14.18 5.79
CA LYS A 70 23.70 -14.65 6.89
C LYS A 70 24.10 -13.94 8.18
N ASP A 71 23.14 -13.83 9.08
CA ASP A 71 23.20 -13.18 10.39
C ASP A 71 24.05 -13.97 11.43
N ASP A 72 25.20 -14.54 11.04
CA ASP A 72 26.10 -15.31 11.92
C ASP A 72 26.71 -14.45 13.04
#